data_AF-A0A355G3P6-F1
#
_entry.id   AF-A0A355G3P6-F1
#
_cell.length_a   1.000
_cell.length_b   1.000
_cell.length_c   1.000
_cell.angle_alpha   90.00
_cell.angle_beta   90.00
_cell.angle_gamma   90.00
#
_symmetry.space_group_name_H-M   'P 1'
#
loop_
_entity.id
_entity.type
_entity.pdbx_description
1 polymer ?
#
loop_
_entity_poly.entity_id
_entity_poly.type
_entity_poly.pdbx_seq_one_letter_code
_entity_poly.pdbx_strand_id
1 'polypeptide(L)' 'MKVIDILNNGKVNVSCELFPPKQFSQLVGAKQIVRDVAALNPAFISVTYGAGGGTSEH' A
#
# COMPACT_ATOMS: atom_id res chain seq x y z
N MET A 1 -7.40 11.00 7.43
CA MET A 1 -6.22 11.78 7.03
C MET A 1 -6.24 11.88 5.51
N LYS A 2 -6.11 13.07 4.91
CA LYS A 2 -5.99 13.18 3.44
C LYS A 2 -4.51 13.25 3.07
N VAL A 3 -4.12 12.62 1.97
CA VAL A 3 -2.72 12.67 1.48
C VAL A 3 -2.27 14.11 1.24
N ILE A 4 -3.17 14.99 0.78
CA ILE A 4 -2.86 16.42 0.59
C ILE A 4 -2.42 17.11 1.89
N ASP A 5 -3.00 16.75 3.04
CA ASP A 5 -2.64 17.32 4.34
C ASP A 5 -1.26 16.82 4.79
N ILE A 6 -0.91 15.57 4.44
CA ILE A 6 0.39 14.94 4.73
C ILE A 6 1.50 15.61 3.90
N LEU A 7 1.24 15.90 2.62
CA LEU A 7 2.23 16.51 1.72
C LEU A 7 2.46 18.01 2.01
N ASN A 8 1.45 18.71 2.53
CA ASN A 8 1.54 20.15 2.85
C ASN A 8 2.24 20.46 4.19
N ASN A 9 2.89 19.48 4.83
CA ASN A 9 3.51 19.64 6.15
C ASN A 9 4.96 20.22 6.12
N GLY A 10 5.50 20.50 4.93
CA GLY A 10 6.84 21.08 4.74
C GLY A 10 8.01 20.12 5.01
N LYS A 11 7.75 18.82 5.20
CA LYS A 11 8.75 17.78 5.42
C LYS A 11 8.95 16.93 4.17
N VAL A 12 10.12 16.31 4.05
CA VAL A 12 10.34 15.26 3.05
C VAL A 12 9.50 14.05 3.42
N ASN A 13 8.73 13.54 2.47
CA ASN A 13 7.86 12.38 2.64
C ASN A 13 8.37 11.21 1.80
N VAL A 14 8.30 10.00 2.36
CA VAL A 14 8.54 8.74 1.64
C VAL A 14 7.25 7.94 1.66
N SER A 15 6.84 7.41 0.52
CA SER A 15 5.70 6.50 0.40
C SER A 15 6.12 5.18 -0.23
N CYS A 16 5.29 4.16 -0.07
CA CYS A 16 5.50 2.85 -0.66
C CYS A 16 4.28 2.42 -1.46
N GLU A 17 4.50 1.67 -2.53
CA GLU A 17 3.43 1.02 -3.29
C GLU A 17 3.53 -0.49 -3.10
N LEU A 18 2.38 -1.12 -2.84
CA LEU A 18 2.26 -2.56 -2.72
C LEU A 18 1.29 -3.13 -3.76
N PHE A 19 1.59 -4.34 -4.19
CA PHE A 19 0.72 -5.09 -5.09
C PHE A 19 -0.15 -6.05 -4.28
N PRO A 20 -1.45 -6.14 -4.58
CA PRO A 20 -2.31 -7.13 -3.94
C PRO A 20 -1.84 -8.55 -4.29
N PRO A 21 -2.03 -9.52 -3.38
CA PRO A 21 -1.67 -10.90 -3.64
C PRO A 21 -2.45 -11.45 -4.84
N LYS A 22 -1.83 -12.30 -5.64
CA LYS A 22 -2.49 -12.92 -6.80
C LYS A 22 -3.52 -13.99 -6.40
N GLN A 23 -3.41 -14.53 -5.19
CA GLN A 23 -4.24 -15.60 -4.67
C GLN A 23 -4.62 -15.33 -3.21
N PHE A 24 -5.84 -15.65 -2.82
CA PHE A 24 -6.31 -15.49 -1.44
C PHE A 24 -5.48 -16.28 -0.41
N SER A 25 -4.94 -17.44 -0.81
CA SER A 25 -4.03 -18.25 0.01
C SER A 25 -2.77 -17.49 0.46
N GLN A 26 -2.37 -16.46 -0.28
CA GLN A 26 -1.19 -15.64 0.00
C GLN A 26 -1.49 -14.44 0.91
N LEU A 27 -2.75 -14.27 1.34
CA LEU A 27 -3.18 -13.11 2.12
C LEU A 27 -2.45 -12.99 3.47
N VAL A 28 -2.10 -14.11 4.10
CA VAL A 28 -1.33 -14.09 5.36
C VAL A 28 0.07 -13.51 5.14
N GLY A 29 0.74 -13.90 4.07
CA GLY A 29 2.05 -13.35 3.68
C GLY A 29 1.96 -11.87 3.31
N ALA A 30 0.94 -11.49 2.53
CA ALA A 30 0.70 -10.10 2.16
C ALA A 30 0.48 -9.21 3.40
N LYS A 31 -0.26 -9.69 4.40
CA LYS A 31 -0.45 -8.97 5.67
C LYS A 31 0.87 -8.75 6.41
N GLN A 32 1.78 -9.71 6.38
CA GLN A 32 3.08 -9.54 7.02
C GLN A 32 3.92 -8.49 6.30
N ILE A 33 3.96 -8.52 4.96
CA ILE A 33 4.65 -7.51 4.15
C ILE A 33 4.11 -6.11 4.45
N VAL A 34 2.78 -5.94 4.52
CA VAL A 34 2.16 -4.65 4.88
C VAL A 34 2.64 -4.17 6.26
N ARG A 35 2.74 -5.06 7.25
CA ARG A 35 3.24 -4.71 8.59
C ARG A 35 4.70 -4.31 8.57
N ASP A 36 5.54 -5.06 7.86
CA ASP A 36 6.98 -4.80 7.78
C ASP A 36 7.25 -3.45 7.08
N VAL A 37 6.48 -3.13 6.04
CA VAL A 37 6.55 -1.83 5.35
C VAL A 37 6.00 -0.71 6.22
N ALA A 38 4.91 -0.92 6.94
CA ALA A 38 4.36 0.07 7.86
C ALA A 38 5.34 0.41 9.01
N ALA A 39 6.15 -0.56 9.46
CA ALA A 39 7.18 -0.33 10.47
C ALA A 39 8.30 0.63 10.02
N LEU A 40 8.46 0.84 8.70
CA LEU A 40 9.37 1.85 8.14
C LEU A 40 8.80 3.27 8.20
N ASN A 41 7.56 3.44 8.69
CA ASN A 41 6.85 4.71 8.80
C ASN A 41 6.72 5.48 7.47
N PRO A 42 6.23 4.87 6.38
CA PRO A 42 5.90 5.63 5.18
C PRO A 42 4.76 6.60 5.45
N ALA A 43 4.78 7.74 4.77
CA ALA A 43 3.74 8.77 4.85
C ALA A 43 2.36 8.24 4.43
N PHE A 44 2.34 7.35 3.44
CA PHE A 44 1.17 6.57 3.03
C PHE A 44 1.63 5.34 2.23
N ILE A 45 0.73 4.37 2.07
CA ILE A 45 0.93 3.19 1.23
C ILE A 45 -0.16 3.17 0.16
N SER A 46 0.23 3.15 -1.12
CA SER A 46 -0.69 2.88 -2.23
C SER A 46 -0.82 1.38 -2.47
N VAL A 47 -1.97 0.96 -3.00
CA VAL A 47 -2.18 -0.41 -3.49
C VAL A 47 -2.50 -0.33 -4.98
N THR A 48 -1.70 -1.01 -5.79
CA THR A 48 -1.89 -0.99 -7.24
C THR A 48 -3.21 -1.68 -7.61
N TYR A 49 -3.96 -1.06 -8.53
CA TYR A 49 -5.12 -1.67 -9.15
C TYR A 49 -4.73 -2.22 -10.52
N GLY A 50 -4.90 -3.52 -10.74
CA GLY A 50 -4.46 -4.18 -11.96
C GLY A 50 -5.20 -3.69 -13.22
N ALA A 51 -4.47 -3.66 -14.33
CA ALA A 51 -5.03 -3.30 -15.62
C ALA A 51 -6.24 -4.18 -15.96
N GLY A 52 -7.34 -3.56 -16.41
CA GLY A 52 -8.59 -4.26 -16.74
C GLY A 52 -9.46 -4.66 -15.54
N GLY A 53 -9.06 -4.37 -14.30
CA GLY A 53 -9.93 -4.52 -13.13
C GLY A 53 -10.03 -5.92 -12.50
N GLY A 54 -9.32 -6.91 -13.04
CA GLY A 54 -9.35 -8.30 -12.52
C GLY A 54 -8.79 -8.48 -11.11
N THR A 55 -8.26 -7.43 -10.49
CA THR A 55 -7.80 -7.42 -9.10
C THR A 55 -8.94 -7.34 -8.08
N SER A 56 -10.17 -7.04 -8.53
CA SER A 56 -11.37 -7.00 -7.70
C SER A 56 -12.12 -8.35 -7.63
N GLU A 57 -11.77 -9.31 -8.49
CA GLU A 57 -12.51 -10.57 -8.71
C GLU A 57 -11.87 -11.79 -8.00
N HIS A 58 -10.79 -11.61 -7.23
CA HIS A 58 -9.97 -12.70 -6.68
C HIS A 58 -9.66 -12.55 -5.19
#